data_AF-A0A2D7MIN0-F1
#
_entry.id   AF-A0A2D7MIN0-F1
#
_cell.length_a   1.000
_cell.length_b   1.000
_cell.length_c   1.000
_cell.angle_alpha   90.00
_cell.angle_beta   90.00
_cell.angle_gamma   90.00
#
_symmetry.space_group_name_H-M   'P 1'
#
loop_
_entity.id
_entity.type
_entity.pdbx_description
1 polymer ?
#
loop_
_entity_poly.entity_id
_entity_poly.type
_entity_poly.pdbx_seq_one_letter_code
_entity_poly.pdbx_strand_id
1 'polypeptide(L)'
;MVTTSASFWTSLIIMAAMVGGVMAVLMRASGQSEGGNTNTNTNSGARAGAGASSWVILIALLVSAGIYGMLGKPDMGDAPLHMRADALQKKAAIEAMEQELANRNLAAAKQQLDENPDDIVAMLMLAEAAATAGQYETEIAALERAFDQSGHPTIRSMLAEALTRQADGIVTEQAAELLLQSLTENLDDWRAAYLYGLYLSQNGKDAKATLIWQDLGRRASREDDGTRMLELVNNQLRDLAARTGQPEADLIIAPMTDNTDNTASDPQ
;
A
#
# COMPACT_ATOMS: atom_id res chain seq x y z
N MET A 1 -3.28 -4.94 18.22
CA MET A 1 -3.12 -5.04 16.75
C MET A 1 -4.37 -5.61 16.13
N VAL A 2 -4.45 -5.58 14.81
CA VAL A 2 -5.22 -4.69 13.95
C VAL A 2 -6.40 -5.58 13.53
N THR A 3 -7.62 -5.10 13.44
CA THR A 3 -8.16 -4.75 12.13
C THR A 3 -9.54 -4.12 12.31
N THR A 4 -9.72 -2.91 11.83
CA THR A 4 -10.21 -2.65 10.46
C THR A 4 -11.68 -3.02 10.36
N SER A 5 -12.52 -2.02 10.64
CA SER A 5 -13.90 -1.99 10.19
C SER A 5 -13.93 -2.11 8.66
N ALA A 6 -14.44 -3.25 8.22
CA ALA A 6 -15.45 -3.35 7.18
C ALA A 6 -15.17 -2.63 5.85
N SER A 7 -14.32 -3.23 5.02
CA SER A 7 -14.35 -3.06 3.56
C SER A 7 -15.47 -3.94 2.96
N PHE A 8 -16.67 -3.38 2.85
CA PHE A 8 -17.86 -4.05 2.30
C PHE A 8 -17.88 -4.19 0.75
N TRP A 9 -16.74 -4.05 0.05
CA TRP A 9 -16.71 -3.98 -1.42
C TRP A 9 -15.76 -4.93 -2.17
N THR A 10 -14.95 -5.76 -1.51
CA THR A 10 -13.94 -6.58 -2.21
C THR A 10 -14.32 -8.04 -2.50
N SER A 11 -15.57 -8.45 -2.29
CA SER A 11 -15.96 -9.86 -2.49
C SER A 11 -16.42 -10.25 -3.91
N LEU A 12 -16.54 -9.32 -4.86
CA LEU A 12 -17.09 -9.65 -6.20
C LEU A 12 -16.05 -9.91 -7.30
N ILE A 13 -14.77 -9.61 -7.11
CA ILE A 13 -13.76 -9.72 -8.19
C ILE A 13 -12.93 -11.01 -8.12
N ILE A 14 -12.81 -11.66 -6.96
CA ILE A 14 -12.00 -12.88 -6.80
C ILE A 14 -12.75 -14.14 -7.29
N MET A 15 -14.07 -14.08 -7.48
CA MET A 15 -14.86 -15.23 -7.96
C MET A 15 -14.88 -15.41 -9.49
N ALA A 16 -14.34 -14.47 -10.27
CA ALA A 16 -14.33 -14.54 -11.74
C ALA A 16 -13.08 -15.22 -12.34
N ALA A 17 -11.96 -15.26 -11.62
CA ALA A 17 -10.69 -15.80 -12.15
C ALA A 17 -10.55 -17.32 -12.02
N MET A 18 -11.29 -17.97 -11.12
CA MET A 18 -11.21 -19.44 -10.95
C MET A 18 -12.12 -20.25 -11.89
N VAL A 19 -13.01 -19.60 -12.65
CA VAL A 19 -13.89 -20.31 -13.62
C VAL A 19 -13.26 -20.38 -15.03
N GLY A 20 -12.32 -19.47 -15.37
CA GLY A 20 -11.71 -19.40 -16.71
C GLY A 20 -10.66 -20.49 -16.99
N GLY A 21 -9.84 -20.85 -15.99
CA GLY A 21 -8.75 -21.82 -16.17
C GLY A 21 -9.22 -23.26 -16.42
N VAL A 22 -10.37 -23.64 -15.86
CA VAL A 22 -10.94 -25.00 -16.03
C VAL A 22 -11.67 -25.15 -17.37
N MET A 23 -12.27 -24.07 -17.90
CA MET A 23 -12.95 -24.10 -19.20
C MET A 23 -12.01 -24.26 -20.41
N ALA A 24 -10.78 -23.71 -20.33
CA ALA A 24 -9.80 -23.83 -21.41
C ALA A 24 -9.27 -25.27 -21.58
N VAL A 25 -9.22 -26.05 -20.49
CA VAL A 25 -8.78 -27.45 -20.52
C VAL A 25 -9.91 -28.38 -20.99
N LEU A 26 -11.18 -27.98 -20.82
CA LEU A 26 -12.33 -28.76 -21.30
C LEU A 26 -12.69 -28.49 -22.78
N MET A 27 -12.32 -27.33 -23.34
CA MET A 27 -12.63 -27.01 -24.75
C MET A 27 -11.61 -27.53 -25.78
N ARG A 28 -10.46 -28.08 -25.36
CA ARG A 28 -9.49 -28.71 -26.29
C ARG A 28 -9.79 -30.20 -26.57
N ALA A 29 -10.90 -30.73 -26.05
CA ALA A 29 -11.32 -32.12 -26.24
C ALA A 29 -12.52 -32.31 -27.18
N SER A 30 -13.06 -31.25 -27.80
CA SER A 30 -14.24 -31.34 -28.69
C SER A 30 -14.04 -30.72 -30.09
N GLY A 31 -12.80 -30.62 -30.56
CA GLY A 31 -12.46 -30.04 -31.87
C GLY A 31 -12.17 -31.07 -32.95
N GLN A 32 -13.12 -31.93 -33.33
CA GLN A 32 -13.15 -32.53 -34.67
C GLN A 32 -14.53 -33.10 -34.99
N SER A 33 -15.24 -32.44 -35.91
CA SER A 33 -16.43 -32.99 -36.57
C SER A 33 -16.43 -32.50 -38.01
N GLU A 34 -15.81 -33.31 -38.87
CA GLU A 34 -16.08 -33.32 -40.30
C GLU A 34 -16.59 -34.72 -40.70
N GLY A 35 -17.80 -34.75 -41.26
CA GLY A 35 -18.26 -35.69 -42.29
C GLY A 35 -18.48 -37.16 -41.93
N GLY A 36 -19.75 -37.61 -41.96
CA GLY A 36 -20.06 -39.00 -42.29
C GLY A 36 -21.28 -39.60 -41.60
N ASN A 37 -22.41 -39.59 -42.29
CA ASN A 37 -23.66 -40.29 -41.92
C ASN A 37 -23.47 -41.82 -41.91
N THR A 38 -23.95 -42.53 -40.87
CA THR A 38 -24.87 -43.68 -40.97
C THR A 38 -25.18 -44.29 -39.59
N ASN A 39 -26.45 -44.68 -39.44
CA ASN A 39 -27.03 -45.43 -38.33
C ASN A 39 -26.31 -46.77 -38.06
N THR A 40 -26.16 -47.17 -36.79
CA THR A 40 -26.68 -48.44 -36.26
C THR A 40 -26.55 -48.51 -34.73
N ASN A 41 -27.61 -49.02 -34.13
CA ASN A 41 -27.80 -49.36 -32.73
C ASN A 41 -27.02 -50.64 -32.38
N THR A 42 -26.20 -50.66 -31.32
CA THR A 42 -25.91 -51.85 -30.48
C THR A 42 -25.05 -51.50 -29.27
N ASN A 43 -25.53 -51.87 -28.08
CA ASN A 43 -24.75 -52.00 -26.85
C ASN A 43 -23.56 -52.96 -27.05
N SER A 44 -22.36 -52.53 -26.70
CA SER A 44 -21.22 -53.38 -26.35
C SER A 44 -20.23 -52.56 -25.54
N GLY A 45 -19.92 -53.01 -24.32
CA GLY A 45 -19.02 -52.30 -23.41
C GLY A 45 -17.59 -52.23 -23.94
N ALA A 46 -16.95 -51.09 -23.66
CA ALA A 46 -15.50 -51.00 -23.58
C ALA A 46 -15.15 -50.10 -22.40
N ARG A 47 -14.66 -50.76 -21.34
CA ARG A 47 -13.95 -50.14 -20.22
C ARG A 47 -12.68 -49.48 -20.75
N ALA A 48 -12.49 -48.18 -20.58
CA ALA A 48 -11.17 -47.55 -20.62
C ALA A 48 -11.26 -46.13 -20.04
N GLY A 49 -10.52 -45.86 -18.96
CA GLY A 49 -10.23 -44.49 -18.53
C GLY A 49 -10.28 -44.18 -17.03
N ALA A 50 -10.61 -45.12 -16.14
CA ALA A 50 -10.68 -44.85 -14.69
C ALA A 50 -9.33 -45.02 -13.94
N GLY A 51 -8.19 -44.80 -14.61
CA GLY A 51 -6.86 -45.06 -14.04
C GLY A 51 -5.89 -43.88 -14.00
N ALA A 52 -6.16 -42.80 -14.76
CA ALA A 52 -5.21 -41.68 -14.90
C ALA A 52 -5.58 -40.44 -14.05
N SER A 53 -6.77 -40.39 -13.45
CA SER A 53 -7.27 -39.20 -12.73
C SER A 53 -6.98 -39.21 -11.23
N SER A 54 -6.71 -40.36 -10.62
CA SER A 54 -6.47 -40.45 -9.15
C SER A 54 -5.09 -39.93 -8.74
N TRP A 55 -4.08 -40.07 -9.60
CA TRP A 55 -2.71 -39.64 -9.30
C TRP A 55 -2.56 -38.12 -9.27
N VAL A 56 -3.33 -37.38 -10.08
CA VAL A 56 -3.30 -35.91 -10.11
C VAL A 56 -3.82 -35.33 -8.78
N ILE A 57 -4.89 -35.92 -8.23
CA ILE A 57 -5.46 -35.50 -6.94
C ILE A 57 -4.48 -35.82 -5.80
N LEU A 58 -3.84 -36.99 -5.83
CA LEU A 58 -2.85 -37.38 -4.83
C LEU A 58 -1.61 -36.47 -4.87
N ILE A 59 -1.11 -36.14 -6.07
CA ILE A 59 0.00 -35.20 -6.23
C ILE A 59 -0.41 -33.81 -5.75
N ALA A 60 -1.61 -33.34 -6.07
CA ALA A 60 -2.11 -32.04 -5.59
C ALA A 60 -2.22 -31.99 -4.06
N LEU A 61 -2.70 -33.06 -3.42
CA LEU A 61 -2.76 -33.16 -1.95
C LEU A 61 -1.36 -33.22 -1.32
N LEU A 62 -0.43 -33.97 -1.90
CA LEU A 62 0.94 -34.07 -1.40
C LEU A 62 1.72 -32.77 -1.58
N VAL A 63 1.56 -32.08 -2.71
CA VAL A 63 2.13 -30.75 -2.96
C VAL A 63 1.51 -29.73 -2.00
N SER A 64 0.19 -29.75 -1.82
CA SER A 64 -0.48 -28.88 -0.85
C SER A 64 -0.01 -29.15 0.59
N ALA A 65 0.15 -30.42 0.98
CA ALA A 65 0.64 -30.80 2.30
C ALA A 65 2.11 -30.43 2.49
N GLY A 66 2.94 -30.58 1.45
CA GLY A 66 4.35 -30.16 1.46
C GLY A 66 4.51 -28.65 1.56
N ILE A 67 3.73 -27.89 0.80
CA ILE A 67 3.68 -26.41 0.88
C ILE A 67 3.18 -26.00 2.28
N TYR A 68 2.14 -26.64 2.81
CA TYR A 68 1.64 -26.36 4.15
C TYR A 68 2.64 -26.74 5.25
N GLY A 69 3.43 -27.80 5.07
CA GLY A 69 4.49 -28.16 6.01
C GLY A 69 5.69 -27.20 5.96
N MET A 70 5.95 -26.59 4.81
CA MET A 70 7.08 -25.67 4.62
C MET A 70 6.73 -24.21 4.98
N LEU A 71 5.50 -23.76 4.72
CA LEU A 71 5.04 -22.38 4.99
C LEU A 71 4.12 -22.28 6.22
N GLY A 72 3.41 -23.36 6.56
CA GLY A 72 2.47 -23.40 7.67
C GLY A 72 3.11 -23.77 8.99
N LYS A 73 2.37 -23.57 10.07
CA LYS A 73 2.73 -24.02 11.42
C LYS A 73 1.75 -25.13 11.82
N PRO A 74 2.02 -26.40 11.45
CA PRO A 74 1.12 -27.52 11.78
C PRO A 74 0.95 -27.75 13.28
N ASP A 75 1.83 -27.16 14.11
CA ASP A 75 1.81 -27.21 15.58
C ASP A 75 1.13 -25.98 16.23
N MET A 76 0.43 -25.14 15.46
CA MET A 76 -0.44 -24.12 16.05
C MET A 76 -1.76 -24.76 16.47
N GLY A 77 -1.83 -25.18 17.73
CA GLY A 77 -3.11 -25.47 18.38
C GLY A 77 -4.03 -24.25 18.32
N ASP A 78 -5.35 -24.47 18.29
CA ASP A 78 -6.34 -23.38 18.33
C ASP A 78 -6.05 -22.45 19.51
N ALA A 79 -5.65 -21.20 19.22
CA ALA A 79 -5.57 -20.18 20.24
C ALA A 79 -6.99 -19.96 20.78
N PRO A 80 -7.27 -20.29 22.06
CA PRO A 80 -8.63 -20.29 22.56
C PRO A 80 -9.22 -18.89 22.48
N LEU A 81 -10.54 -18.80 22.21
CA LEU A 81 -11.24 -17.53 21.95
C LEU A 81 -10.95 -16.44 23.00
N HIS A 82 -10.74 -16.82 24.26
CA HIS A 82 -10.39 -15.89 25.34
C HIS A 82 -9.06 -15.15 25.10
N MET A 83 -8.03 -15.79 24.55
CA MET A 83 -6.76 -15.12 24.25
C MET A 83 -6.90 -14.10 23.11
N ARG A 84 -7.79 -14.36 22.13
CA ARG A 84 -8.11 -13.39 21.08
C ARG A 84 -8.93 -12.22 21.62
N ALA A 85 -9.89 -12.50 22.49
CA ALA A 85 -10.70 -11.47 23.17
C ALA A 85 -9.81 -10.56 24.03
N ASP A 86 -8.89 -11.11 24.81
CA ASP A 86 -7.93 -10.34 25.61
C ASP A 86 -6.99 -9.50 24.74
N ALA A 87 -6.53 -10.04 23.61
CA ALA A 87 -5.68 -9.30 22.68
C ALA A 87 -6.43 -8.13 22.01
N LEU A 88 -7.70 -8.32 21.65
CA LEU A 88 -8.55 -7.26 21.10
C LEU A 88 -8.88 -6.19 22.15
N GLN A 89 -9.20 -6.60 23.39
CA GLN A 89 -9.42 -5.67 24.50
C GLN A 89 -8.18 -4.85 24.81
N LYS A 90 -6.99 -5.48 24.87
CA LYS A 90 -5.72 -4.78 25.04
C LYS A 90 -5.47 -3.78 23.92
N LYS A 91 -5.73 -4.16 22.67
CA LYS A 91 -5.63 -3.23 21.55
C LYS A 91 -6.57 -2.03 21.73
N ALA A 92 -7.85 -2.28 21.97
CA ALA A 92 -8.84 -1.23 22.13
C ALA A 92 -8.51 -0.30 23.31
N ALA A 93 -7.97 -0.84 24.40
CA ALA A 93 -7.50 -0.05 25.54
C ALA A 93 -6.28 0.83 25.18
N ILE A 94 -5.33 0.31 24.39
CA ILE A 94 -4.19 1.09 23.89
C ILE A 94 -4.68 2.20 22.96
N GLU A 95 -5.54 1.88 21.99
CA GLU A 95 -6.10 2.87 21.05
C GLU A 95 -6.89 3.96 21.79
N ALA A 96 -7.68 3.60 22.79
CA ALA A 96 -8.39 4.57 23.61
C ALA A 96 -7.44 5.47 24.41
N MET A 97 -6.35 4.91 24.95
CA MET A 97 -5.32 5.68 25.66
C MET A 97 -4.55 6.62 24.73
N GLU A 98 -4.21 6.16 23.53
CA GLU A 98 -3.56 6.96 22.48
C GLU A 98 -4.46 8.12 22.04
N GLN A 99 -5.76 7.84 21.81
CA GLN A 99 -6.72 8.88 21.44
C GLN A 99 -6.90 9.92 22.54
N GLU A 100 -6.97 9.49 23.81
CA GLU A 100 -7.06 10.40 24.95
C GLU A 100 -5.80 11.27 25.07
N LEU A 101 -4.62 10.70 24.83
CA LEU A 101 -3.37 11.48 24.79
C LEU A 101 -3.38 12.50 23.64
N ALA A 102 -3.82 12.09 22.44
CA ALA A 102 -3.93 12.98 21.29
C ALA A 102 -4.89 14.15 21.56
N ASN A 103 -6.06 13.88 22.15
CA ASN A 103 -7.04 14.90 22.52
C ASN A 103 -6.49 15.88 23.58
N ARG A 104 -5.72 15.39 24.56
CA ARG A 104 -5.07 16.25 25.56
C ARG A 104 -3.98 17.13 24.95
N ASN A 105 -3.16 16.58 24.06
CA ASN A 105 -2.13 17.35 23.34
C ASN A 105 -2.77 18.44 22.46
N LEU A 106 -3.88 18.11 21.79
CA LEU A 106 -4.66 19.09 21.03
C LEU A 106 -5.18 20.23 21.93
N ALA A 107 -5.74 19.90 23.10
CA ALA A 107 -6.22 20.91 24.04
C ALA A 107 -5.07 21.81 24.54
N ALA A 108 -3.92 21.23 24.85
CA ALA A 108 -2.73 21.99 25.27
C ALA A 108 -2.21 22.90 24.15
N ALA A 109 -2.15 22.41 22.91
CA ALA A 109 -1.72 23.21 21.76
C ALA A 109 -2.69 24.37 21.46
N LYS A 110 -4.00 24.16 21.63
CA LYS A 110 -5.01 25.24 21.54
C LYS A 110 -4.75 26.32 22.59
N GLN A 111 -4.53 25.93 23.84
CA GLN A 111 -4.22 26.89 24.91
C GLN A 111 -2.94 27.66 24.61
N GLN A 112 -1.90 26.99 24.12
CA GLN A 112 -0.63 27.63 23.77
C GLN A 112 -0.79 28.66 22.63
N LEU A 113 -1.63 28.37 21.64
CA LEU A 113 -1.96 29.34 20.59
C LEU A 113 -2.83 30.49 21.11
N ASP A 114 -3.75 30.25 22.05
CA ASP A 114 -4.56 31.32 22.66
C ASP A 114 -3.69 32.31 23.45
N GLU A 115 -2.61 31.84 24.06
CA GLU A 115 -1.62 32.68 24.76
C GLU A 115 -0.81 33.55 23.78
N ASN A 116 -0.49 33.03 22.59
CA ASN A 116 0.24 33.75 21.53
C ASN A 116 -0.40 33.55 20.14
N PRO A 117 -1.47 34.29 19.79
CA PRO A 117 -2.27 34.01 18.59
C PRO A 117 -1.56 34.20 17.24
N ASP A 118 -0.47 34.96 17.21
CA ASP A 118 0.29 35.30 16.00
C ASP A 118 1.61 34.51 15.88
N ASP A 119 1.84 33.54 16.78
CA ASP A 119 3.02 32.69 16.75
C ASP A 119 2.84 31.53 15.76
N ILE A 120 3.56 31.58 14.64
CA ILE A 120 3.57 30.54 13.60
C ILE A 120 3.95 29.18 14.20
N VAL A 121 4.87 29.14 15.17
CA VAL A 121 5.29 27.89 15.80
C VAL A 121 4.13 27.29 16.58
N ALA A 122 3.39 28.10 17.33
CA ALA A 122 2.19 27.65 18.04
C ALA A 122 1.09 27.17 17.08
N MET A 123 0.94 27.81 15.91
CA MET A 123 0.01 27.34 14.86
C MET A 123 0.42 25.97 14.30
N LEU A 124 1.71 25.76 14.04
CA LEU A 124 2.22 24.47 13.55
C LEU A 124 2.11 23.36 14.61
N MET A 125 2.34 23.68 15.89
CA MET A 125 2.11 22.74 17.00
C MET A 125 0.62 22.35 17.11
N LEU A 126 -0.29 23.31 16.92
CA LEU A 126 -1.71 23.03 16.85
C LEU A 126 -2.05 22.13 15.68
N ALA A 127 -1.49 22.40 14.49
CA ALA A 127 -1.71 21.58 13.31
C ALA A 127 -1.26 20.12 13.52
N GLU A 128 -0.06 19.91 14.07
CA GLU A 128 0.47 18.56 14.36
C GLU A 128 -0.37 17.82 15.40
N ALA A 129 -0.77 18.49 16.48
CA ALA A 129 -1.63 17.90 17.50
C ALA A 129 -3.02 17.57 16.93
N ALA A 130 -3.57 18.43 16.07
CA ALA A 130 -4.84 18.19 15.39
C ALA A 130 -4.76 17.02 14.40
N ALA A 131 -3.68 16.91 13.62
CA ALA A 131 -3.42 15.79 12.73
C ALA A 131 -3.42 14.45 13.49
N THR A 132 -2.72 14.42 14.64
CA THR A 132 -2.62 13.25 15.51
C THR A 132 -3.97 12.87 16.13
N ALA A 133 -4.79 13.87 16.47
CA ALA A 133 -6.13 13.67 17.01
C ALA A 133 -7.20 13.35 15.96
N GLY A 134 -6.86 13.38 14.65
CA GLY A 134 -7.80 13.21 13.55
C GLY A 134 -8.78 14.39 13.39
N GLN A 135 -8.39 15.59 13.82
CA GLN A 135 -9.20 16.82 13.76
C GLN A 135 -8.81 17.65 12.54
N TYR A 136 -9.15 17.15 11.34
CA TYR A 136 -8.68 17.71 10.07
C TYR A 136 -9.07 19.17 9.86
N GLU A 137 -10.27 19.60 10.29
CA GLU A 137 -10.71 20.99 10.17
C GLU A 137 -9.83 21.94 11.02
N THR A 138 -9.44 21.50 12.22
CA THR A 138 -8.55 22.29 13.08
C THR A 138 -7.13 22.34 12.52
N GLU A 139 -6.66 21.21 11.99
CA GLU A 139 -5.36 21.11 11.32
C GLU A 139 -5.28 22.06 10.12
N ILE A 140 -6.24 21.98 9.21
CA ILE A 140 -6.32 22.80 7.99
C ILE A 140 -6.36 24.29 8.36
N ALA A 141 -7.24 24.69 9.28
CA ALA A 141 -7.35 26.10 9.68
C ALA A 141 -6.06 26.65 10.32
N ALA A 142 -5.33 25.83 11.08
CA ALA A 142 -4.04 26.23 11.67
C ALA A 142 -2.95 26.36 10.59
N LEU A 143 -2.89 25.43 9.64
CA LEU A 143 -1.94 25.46 8.52
C LEU A 143 -2.22 26.61 7.55
N GLU A 144 -3.49 26.92 7.27
CA GLU A 144 -3.89 28.07 6.46
C GLU A 144 -3.40 29.38 7.09
N ARG A 145 -3.67 29.60 8.40
CA ARG A 145 -3.16 30.80 9.10
C ARG A 145 -1.64 30.88 9.08
N ALA A 146 -0.96 29.77 9.36
CA ALA A 146 0.51 29.71 9.34
C ALA A 146 1.08 29.99 7.94
N PHE A 147 0.42 29.49 6.90
CA PHE A 147 0.80 29.72 5.52
C PHE A 147 0.54 31.17 5.09
N ASP A 148 -0.61 31.74 5.42
CA ASP A 148 -0.95 33.14 5.12
C ASP A 148 0.06 34.12 5.73
N GLN A 149 0.58 33.81 6.91
CA GLN A 149 1.56 34.65 7.60
C GLN A 149 3.00 34.49 7.09
N SER A 150 3.39 33.27 6.68
CA SER A 150 4.78 32.94 6.35
C SER A 150 5.08 32.81 4.87
N GLY A 151 4.10 32.38 4.07
CA GLY A 151 4.27 31.98 2.67
C GLY A 151 5.14 30.74 2.45
N HIS A 152 5.52 29.99 3.50
CA HIS A 152 6.56 28.98 3.39
C HIS A 152 6.11 27.73 2.59
N PRO A 153 6.88 27.26 1.58
CA PRO A 153 6.46 26.15 0.70
C PRO A 153 6.24 24.82 1.42
N THR A 154 6.96 24.58 2.53
CA THR A 154 6.75 23.38 3.36
C THR A 154 5.38 23.40 4.06
N ILE A 155 4.90 24.57 4.49
CA ILE A 155 3.58 24.67 5.12
C ILE A 155 2.49 24.45 4.06
N ARG A 156 2.75 24.90 2.82
CA ARG A 156 1.88 24.60 1.67
C ARG A 156 1.74 23.10 1.40
N SER A 157 2.84 22.34 1.45
CA SER A 157 2.78 20.88 1.27
C SER A 157 2.12 20.17 2.45
N MET A 158 2.30 20.66 3.68
CA MET A 158 1.57 20.18 4.87
C MET A 158 0.06 20.42 4.73
N LEU A 159 -0.37 21.58 4.25
CA LEU A 159 -1.78 21.88 3.99
C LEU A 159 -2.38 20.91 2.96
N ALA A 160 -1.65 20.64 1.87
CA ALA A 160 -2.09 19.67 0.88
C ALA A 160 -2.18 18.23 1.44
N GLU A 161 -1.29 17.85 2.34
CA GLU A 161 -1.34 16.57 3.04
C GLU A 161 -2.57 16.49 3.96
N ALA A 162 -2.88 17.55 4.70
CA ALA A 162 -4.07 17.63 5.55
C ALA A 162 -5.37 17.51 4.73
N LEU A 163 -5.45 18.21 3.60
CA LEU A 163 -6.57 18.10 2.65
C LEU A 163 -6.70 16.69 2.07
N THR A 164 -5.57 16.02 1.80
CA THR A 164 -5.55 14.63 1.33
C THR A 164 -6.07 13.68 2.41
N ARG A 165 -5.69 13.87 3.68
CA ARG A 165 -6.24 13.09 4.81
C ARG A 165 -7.73 13.31 4.99
N GLN A 166 -8.20 14.56 4.90
CA GLN A 166 -9.63 14.88 4.98
C GLN A 166 -10.43 14.19 3.87
N ALA A 167 -9.82 14.01 2.70
CA ALA A 167 -10.40 13.31 1.56
C ALA A 167 -10.09 11.80 1.53
N ASP A 168 -9.88 11.18 2.70
CA ASP A 168 -9.64 9.73 2.85
C ASP A 168 -8.47 9.19 2.00
N GLY A 169 -7.43 9.99 1.82
CA GLY A 169 -6.24 9.64 1.04
C GLY A 169 -6.33 9.95 -0.46
N ILE A 170 -7.44 10.54 -0.92
CA ILE A 170 -7.57 11.03 -2.29
C ILE A 170 -6.88 12.39 -2.39
N VAL A 171 -5.89 12.51 -3.28
CA VAL A 171 -5.26 13.80 -3.55
C VAL A 171 -6.16 14.56 -4.52
N THR A 172 -6.94 15.50 -3.99
CA THR A 172 -7.86 16.33 -4.79
C THR A 172 -7.09 17.26 -5.73
N GLU A 173 -7.76 17.82 -6.74
CA GLU A 173 -7.15 18.83 -7.63
C GLU A 173 -6.60 20.03 -6.83
N GLN A 174 -7.33 20.50 -5.83
CA GLN A 174 -6.87 21.57 -4.94
C GLN A 174 -5.56 21.20 -4.22
N ALA A 175 -5.47 19.99 -3.65
CA ALA A 175 -4.24 19.53 -3.01
C ALA A 175 -3.11 19.40 -4.04
N ALA A 176 -3.39 18.88 -5.24
CA ALA A 176 -2.40 18.73 -6.30
C ALA A 176 -1.80 20.08 -6.77
N GLU A 177 -2.63 21.12 -6.88
CA GLU A 177 -2.18 22.48 -7.19
C GLU A 177 -1.21 23.02 -6.13
N LEU A 178 -1.54 22.87 -4.84
CA LEU A 178 -0.66 23.28 -3.74
C LEU A 178 0.68 22.52 -3.76
N LEU A 179 0.66 21.21 -4.02
CA LEU A 179 1.85 20.38 -4.12
C LEU A 179 2.73 20.79 -5.30
N LEU A 180 2.14 21.05 -6.48
CA LEU A 180 2.87 21.49 -7.66
C LEU A 180 3.52 22.86 -7.45
N GLN A 181 2.81 23.80 -6.82
CA GLN A 181 3.37 25.10 -6.45
C GLN A 181 4.52 24.93 -5.43
N SER A 182 4.37 24.06 -4.44
CA SER A 182 5.44 23.75 -3.48
C SER A 182 6.69 23.21 -4.18
N LEU A 183 6.54 22.25 -5.11
CA LEU A 183 7.64 21.71 -5.91
C LEU A 183 8.32 22.75 -6.82
N THR A 184 7.59 23.76 -7.25
CA THR A 184 8.16 24.85 -8.07
C THR A 184 9.11 25.73 -7.26
N GLU A 185 8.87 25.88 -5.96
CA GLU A 185 9.69 26.68 -5.04
C GLU A 185 10.76 25.85 -4.33
N ASN A 186 10.45 24.60 -3.97
CA ASN A 186 11.32 23.67 -3.29
C ASN A 186 11.20 22.27 -3.90
N LEU A 187 12.11 21.94 -4.80
CA LEU A 187 12.18 20.62 -5.44
C LEU A 187 12.54 19.49 -4.44
N ASP A 188 13.10 19.83 -3.27
CA ASP A 188 13.49 18.91 -2.20
C ASP A 188 12.38 18.64 -1.18
N ASP A 189 11.19 19.19 -1.38
CA ASP A 189 10.03 18.84 -0.57
C ASP A 189 9.56 17.41 -0.89
N TRP A 190 10.02 16.45 -0.07
CA TRP A 190 9.71 15.03 -0.20
C TRP A 190 8.20 14.76 -0.13
N ARG A 191 7.46 15.52 0.70
CA ARG A 191 6.01 15.37 0.88
C ARG A 191 5.30 15.80 -0.38
N ALA A 192 5.72 16.94 -0.93
CA ALA A 192 5.20 17.44 -2.19
C ALA A 192 5.42 16.44 -3.33
N ALA A 193 6.63 15.91 -3.45
CA ALA A 193 6.98 14.90 -4.45
C ALA A 193 6.17 13.60 -4.28
N TYR A 194 6.09 13.08 -3.05
CA TYR A 194 5.38 11.84 -2.77
C TYR A 194 3.89 11.95 -3.09
N LEU A 195 3.20 12.97 -2.56
CA LEU A 195 1.76 13.15 -2.74
C LEU A 195 1.40 13.56 -4.18
N TYR A 196 2.24 14.33 -4.87
CA TYR A 196 1.98 14.65 -6.27
C TYR A 196 2.16 13.41 -7.16
N GLY A 197 3.13 12.54 -6.86
CA GLY A 197 3.21 11.21 -7.47
C GLY A 197 1.94 10.37 -7.23
N LEU A 198 1.39 10.42 -6.01
CA LEU A 198 0.13 9.75 -5.67
C LEU A 198 -1.04 10.29 -6.49
N TYR A 199 -1.18 11.61 -6.60
CA TYR A 199 -2.18 12.26 -7.45
C TYR A 199 -2.08 11.76 -8.91
N LEU A 200 -0.87 11.72 -9.47
CA LEU A 200 -0.65 11.24 -10.83
C LEU A 200 -1.07 9.77 -10.98
N SER A 201 -0.70 8.91 -10.03
CA SER A 201 -1.07 7.49 -10.02
C SER A 201 -2.60 7.28 -9.90
N GLN A 202 -3.26 8.02 -9.00
CA GLN A 202 -4.73 8.00 -8.83
C GLN A 202 -5.48 8.41 -10.11
N ASN A 203 -4.84 9.24 -10.96
CA ASN A 203 -5.35 9.71 -12.24
C ASN A 203 -4.84 8.90 -13.44
N GLY A 204 -4.22 7.73 -13.22
CA GLY A 204 -3.74 6.83 -14.29
C GLY A 204 -2.52 7.35 -15.07
N LYS A 205 -1.84 8.38 -14.56
CA LYS A 205 -0.62 8.97 -15.16
C LYS A 205 0.63 8.24 -14.64
N ASP A 206 0.61 6.92 -14.68
CA ASP A 206 1.57 6.01 -14.02
C ASP A 206 3.01 6.29 -14.41
N ALA A 207 3.29 6.51 -15.70
CA ALA A 207 4.63 6.83 -16.17
C ALA A 207 5.20 8.11 -15.52
N LYS A 208 4.36 9.13 -15.29
CA LYS A 208 4.79 10.37 -14.61
C LYS A 208 4.96 10.15 -13.12
N ALA A 209 4.07 9.37 -12.49
CA ALA A 209 4.19 9.00 -11.08
C ALA A 209 5.49 8.24 -10.82
N THR A 210 5.83 7.25 -11.68
CA THR A 210 7.09 6.50 -11.62
C THR A 210 8.29 7.43 -11.65
N LEU A 211 8.34 8.42 -12.55
CA LEU A 211 9.48 9.33 -12.65
C LEU A 211 9.70 10.13 -11.36
N ILE A 212 8.63 10.65 -10.76
CA ILE A 212 8.69 11.45 -9.52
C ILE A 212 9.11 10.56 -8.33
N TRP A 213 8.49 9.39 -8.21
CA TRP A 213 8.80 8.46 -7.12
C TRP A 213 10.19 7.87 -7.24
N GLN A 214 10.67 7.51 -8.43
CA GLN A 214 12.05 7.06 -8.62
C GLN A 214 13.07 8.15 -8.28
N ASP A 215 12.78 9.41 -8.62
CA ASP A 215 13.62 10.54 -8.21
C ASP A 215 13.69 10.69 -6.69
N LEU A 216 12.53 10.67 -6.02
CA LEU A 216 12.44 10.72 -4.57
C LEU A 216 13.16 9.53 -3.92
N GLY A 217 12.97 8.32 -4.44
CA GLY A 217 13.64 7.10 -3.96
C GLY A 217 15.16 7.16 -4.12
N ARG A 218 15.67 7.69 -5.25
CA ARG A 218 17.12 7.87 -5.43
C ARG A 218 17.71 8.88 -4.43
N ARG A 219 17.00 9.96 -4.12
CA ARG A 219 17.42 10.91 -3.08
C ARG A 219 17.46 10.25 -1.71
N ALA A 220 16.35 9.61 -1.31
CA ALA A 220 16.27 8.85 -0.06
C ALA A 220 17.36 7.78 0.06
N SER A 221 17.73 7.10 -1.03
CA SER A 221 18.80 6.08 -1.01
C SER A 221 20.18 6.62 -0.65
N ARG A 222 20.40 7.94 -0.73
CA ARG A 222 21.67 8.61 -0.42
C ARG A 222 21.69 9.27 0.96
N GLU A 223 20.56 9.30 1.65
CA GLU A 223 20.42 9.88 2.98
C GLU A 223 20.68 8.81 4.04
N ASP A 224 21.40 9.15 5.10
CA ASP A 224 21.79 8.21 6.17
C ASP A 224 20.58 7.52 6.83
N ASP A 225 19.46 8.23 6.94
CA ASP A 225 18.20 7.78 7.53
C ASP A 225 17.07 7.55 6.49
N GLY A 226 17.40 7.61 5.20
CA GLY A 226 16.43 7.56 4.10
C GLY A 226 15.82 6.18 3.83
N THR A 227 16.24 5.14 4.57
CA THR A 227 15.74 3.75 4.40
C THR A 227 14.21 3.65 4.47
N ARG A 228 13.59 4.35 5.43
CA ARG A 228 12.12 4.32 5.59
C ARG A 228 11.40 4.99 4.41
N MET A 229 11.93 6.11 3.94
CA MET A 229 11.37 6.83 2.78
C MET A 229 11.55 6.00 1.52
N LEU A 230 12.71 5.37 1.33
CA LEU A 230 12.99 4.47 0.22
C LEU A 230 12.01 3.29 0.19
N GLU A 231 11.74 2.67 1.34
CA GLU A 231 10.75 1.60 1.45
C GLU A 231 9.35 2.08 1.06
N LEU A 232 8.92 3.23 1.57
CA LEU A 232 7.62 3.83 1.26
C LEU A 232 7.45 4.05 -0.26
N VAL A 233 8.47 4.62 -0.91
CA VAL A 233 8.49 4.83 -2.36
C VAL A 233 8.46 3.50 -3.11
N ASN A 234 9.30 2.55 -2.70
CA ASN A 234 9.41 1.27 -3.37
C ASN A 234 8.11 0.45 -3.29
N ASN A 235 7.33 0.60 -2.22
CA ASN A 235 5.99 -0.01 -2.15
C ASN A 235 5.06 0.54 -3.23
N GLN A 236 5.04 1.86 -3.45
CA GLN A 236 4.27 2.46 -4.54
C GLN A 236 4.76 2.01 -5.92
N LEU A 237 6.08 1.90 -6.11
CA LEU A 237 6.67 1.45 -7.37
C LEU A 237 6.37 -0.02 -7.67
N ARG A 238 6.29 -0.89 -6.65
CA ARG A 238 5.82 -2.28 -6.79
C ARG A 238 4.38 -2.35 -7.24
N ASP A 239 3.50 -1.55 -6.64
CA ASP A 239 2.09 -1.48 -7.03
C ASP A 239 1.94 -1.01 -8.49
N LEU A 240 2.75 -0.04 -8.93
CA LEU A 240 2.82 0.38 -10.33
C LEU A 240 3.36 -0.72 -11.25
N ALA A 241 4.41 -1.44 -10.86
CA ALA A 241 4.97 -2.54 -11.63
C ALA A 241 3.90 -3.63 -11.87
N ALA A 242 3.20 -4.04 -10.82
CA ALA A 242 2.13 -5.02 -10.88
C ALA A 242 0.96 -4.55 -11.78
N ARG A 243 0.54 -3.29 -11.66
CA ARG A 243 -0.58 -2.74 -12.45
C ARG A 243 -0.23 -2.54 -13.93
N THR A 244 1.02 -2.18 -14.24
CA THR A 244 1.47 -1.90 -15.61
C THR A 244 2.10 -3.10 -16.32
N GLY A 245 2.31 -4.22 -15.61
CA GLY A 245 2.96 -5.41 -16.14
C GLY A 245 4.46 -5.25 -16.37
N GLN A 246 5.08 -4.24 -15.77
CA GLN A 246 6.52 -4.02 -15.86
C GLN A 246 7.26 -4.86 -14.81
N PRO A 247 8.48 -5.34 -15.09
CA PRO A 247 9.31 -6.01 -14.10
C PRO A 247 9.61 -5.09 -12.91
N GLU A 248 9.47 -5.61 -11.69
CA GLU A 248 9.81 -4.87 -10.46
C GLU A 248 11.26 -4.34 -10.47
N ALA A 249 12.19 -5.12 -11.03
CA ALA A 249 13.61 -4.76 -11.14
C ALA A 249 13.85 -3.49 -11.97
N ASP A 250 12.92 -3.12 -12.86
CA ASP A 250 13.05 -1.94 -13.72
C ASP A 250 12.56 -0.67 -13.00
N LEU A 251 11.69 -0.82 -11.99
CA LEU A 251 11.03 0.29 -11.32
C LEU A 251 11.63 0.60 -9.94
N ILE A 252 11.90 -0.43 -9.14
CA ILE A 252 12.30 -0.30 -7.73
C ILE A 252 13.72 0.27 -7.62
N ILE A 253 13.93 1.12 -6.61
CA ILE A 253 15.25 1.68 -6.29
C ILE A 253 15.95 0.81 -5.25
N ALA A 254 17.14 0.31 -5.58
CA ALA A 254 17.97 -0.44 -4.64
C ALA A 254 18.50 0.48 -3.52
N PRO A 255 18.60 0.00 -2.27
CA PRO A 255 19.31 0.73 -1.23
C PRO A 255 20.78 0.89 -1.66
N MET A 256 21.39 2.04 -1.39
CA MET A 256 22.84 2.16 -1.50
C MET A 256 23.45 1.29 -0.41
N THR A 257 24.03 0.16 -0.81
CA THR A 257 24.91 -0.60 0.08
C THR A 257 26.20 0.19 0.18
N ASP A 258 26.56 0.60 1.40
CA ASP A 258 27.85 1.23 1.67
C ASP A 258 28.96 0.29 1.20
N ASN A 259 29.53 0.59 0.03
CA ASN A 259 30.55 -0.24 -0.59
C ASN A 259 31.87 0.06 0.11
N THR A 260 32.00 -0.46 1.34
CA THR A 260 33.25 -0.49 2.11
C THR A 260 34.23 -1.54 1.59
N ASP A 261 33.97 -2.15 0.43
CA ASP A 261 35.01 -2.78 -0.39
C ASP A 261 35.82 -1.70 -1.14
N ASN A 262 36.43 -0.78 -0.38
CA ASN A 262 37.71 -0.25 -0.81
C ASN A 262 38.74 -1.32 -0.46
N THR A 263 38.96 -2.18 -1.44
CA THR A 263 40.20 -2.93 -1.60
C THR A 263 41.38 -1.98 -1.44
N ALA A 264 41.85 -1.80 -0.21
CA ALA A 264 43.23 -1.47 0.06
C ALA A 264 44.05 -2.70 -0.35
N SER A 265 44.17 -2.85 -1.67
CA SER A 265 45.30 -3.50 -2.28
C SER A 265 46.50 -2.66 -1.86
N ASP A 266 47.20 -3.10 -0.84
CA ASP A 266 48.53 -2.63 -0.54
C ASP A 266 49.51 -3.58 -1.26
N PRO A 267 50.05 -3.22 -2.43
CA PRO A 267 51.23 -3.88 -2.94
C PRO A 267 52.48 -3.21 -2.35
N GLN A 268 53.30 -4.06 -1.73
CA GLN A 268 54.73 -3.92 -1.32
C GLN A 268 54.97 -3.79 0.18
#